data_AF-A0AAD7NM82-F1
#
_entry.id   AF-A0AAD7NM82-F1
#
_cell.length_a   1.000
_cell.length_b   1.000
_cell.length_c   1.000
_cell.angle_alpha   90.00
_cell.angle_beta   90.00
_cell.angle_gamma   90.00
#
_symmetry.space_group_name_H-M   'P 1'
#
loop_
_entity.id
_entity.type
_entity.pdbx_description
1 polymer ?
#
loop_
_entity_poly.entity_id
_entity_poly.type
_entity_poly.pdbx_seq_one_letter_code
_entity_poly.pdbx_strand_id
1 'polypeptide(L)'
;MSTFTQEDEELEELLGMPQAMAVSRIAFSSPLRPEYCAECLHGAWMRIWLSPKYEDVLPAAFNFIVFGRTEAQMTSLVNAMSECRCRQYPNGIDIQSVEEFHDEATDALPHPSFTSGGGLAINPTHLHSLMDIVSDRLLKTLQRISPVKLAKLKGQQEWPASLDDIILPTLGPEGTVRSLEQWISFASIGNPWPIHVLGMIASICTSLIFPAILSSPTLIPTIVRIAGEICDDAALHLSPRYSKAKLTRTTAQLLWRLSAVTTFLHSIFNSTGGAPGMLDDLSVQLKTSLVRMSARVIEMLRSPLVVQHSPEEDHASAIRIFKMQLTLFLDVSVEIEGIDPALLQESAHDVERVLLGSPLKILPLLLVGWKRTLRCYAMSCEESLQTADTFKRCSTCKVVSYCGPECQRRAWRDHKPLCKTLVRVTRDGGGDISSEAFTWNCDAGKVNADDAQEVVAAYSAWRSSHGRVHL
;
A
#
# COMPACT_ATOMS: atom_id res chain seq x y z
N MET A 1 -16.41 -32.74 23.45
CA MET A 1 -15.97 -31.35 23.19
C MET A 1 -15.55 -30.79 24.52
N SER A 2 -14.25 -30.80 24.78
CA SER A 2 -13.65 -30.34 26.04
C SER A 2 -13.67 -28.81 26.06
N THR A 3 -14.16 -28.21 27.15
CA THR A 3 -14.04 -26.78 27.40
C THR A 3 -12.60 -26.48 27.77
N PHE A 4 -11.77 -26.11 26.79
CA PHE A 4 -10.50 -25.45 27.06
C PHE A 4 -10.80 -24.17 27.84
N THR A 5 -10.14 -23.99 28.97
CA THR A 5 -10.28 -22.78 29.77
C THR A 5 -9.42 -21.67 29.15
N GLN A 6 -9.84 -20.42 29.30
CA GLN A 6 -9.09 -19.24 28.84
C GLN A 6 -7.66 -19.19 29.41
N GLU A 7 -7.41 -19.86 30.55
CA GLU A 7 -6.10 -19.99 31.18
C GLU A 7 -5.18 -21.00 30.47
N ASP A 8 -5.72 -22.07 29.88
CA ASP A 8 -4.96 -23.06 29.12
C ASP A 8 -4.53 -22.51 27.75
N GLU A 9 -5.37 -21.68 27.13
CA GLU A 9 -5.05 -20.95 25.89
C GLU A 9 -3.92 -19.93 26.12
N GLU A 10 -3.94 -19.19 27.23
CA GLU A 10 -2.83 -18.28 27.60
C GLU A 10 -1.51 -19.03 27.87
N LEU A 11 -1.57 -20.26 28.40
CA LEU A 11 -0.39 -21.01 28.79
C LEU A 11 0.30 -21.71 27.61
N GLU A 12 -0.47 -22.29 26.68
CA GLU A 12 0.09 -22.87 25.44
C GLU A 12 0.61 -21.79 24.49
N GLU A 13 -0.05 -20.63 24.41
CA GLU A 13 0.42 -19.48 23.61
C GLU A 13 1.76 -18.90 24.13
N LEU A 14 2.11 -19.14 25.40
CA LEU A 14 3.37 -18.71 26.01
C LEU A 14 4.55 -19.66 25.78
N LEU A 15 4.33 -20.96 25.54
CA LEU A 15 5.41 -21.98 25.61
C LEU A 15 6.24 -22.15 24.32
N GLY A 16 5.74 -21.70 23.17
CA GLY A 16 6.46 -21.80 21.89
C GLY A 16 6.86 -20.46 21.24
N MET A 17 6.32 -19.36 21.76
CA MET A 17 6.49 -18.03 21.17
C MET A 17 7.91 -17.46 21.32
N PRO A 18 8.57 -17.53 22.50
CA PRO A 18 9.95 -17.07 22.63
C PRO A 18 10.91 -17.74 21.64
N GLN A 19 10.69 -19.03 21.36
CA GLN A 19 11.45 -19.82 20.41
C GLN A 19 11.15 -19.36 18.97
N ALA A 20 9.88 -19.16 18.61
CA ALA A 20 9.49 -18.65 17.29
C ALA A 20 10.12 -17.27 17.00
N MET A 21 10.14 -16.38 18.00
CA MET A 21 10.78 -15.08 17.91
C MET A 21 12.30 -15.21 17.77
N ALA A 22 12.93 -16.08 18.56
CA ALA A 22 14.37 -16.33 18.48
C ALA A 22 14.77 -16.87 17.10
N VAL A 23 14.06 -17.88 16.58
CA VAL A 23 14.24 -18.40 15.21
C VAL A 23 14.15 -17.28 14.18
N SER A 24 13.10 -16.46 14.27
CA SER A 24 12.86 -15.36 13.33
C SER A 24 13.97 -14.30 13.36
N ARG A 25 14.42 -13.89 14.55
CA ARG A 25 15.51 -12.92 14.69
C ARG A 25 16.82 -13.46 14.14
N ILE A 26 17.18 -14.70 14.47
CA ILE A 26 18.42 -15.33 14.00
C ILE A 26 18.39 -15.42 12.47
N ALA A 27 17.29 -15.92 11.89
CA ALA A 27 17.16 -16.03 10.44
C ALA A 27 17.30 -14.67 9.73
N PHE A 28 16.55 -13.67 10.20
CA PHE A 28 16.52 -12.37 9.53
C PHE A 28 17.74 -11.48 9.81
N SER A 29 18.52 -11.79 10.84
CA SER A 29 19.82 -11.13 11.09
C SER A 29 20.88 -11.50 10.04
N SER A 30 20.67 -12.59 9.27
CA SER A 30 21.57 -13.09 8.24
C SER A 30 20.91 -13.05 6.85
N PRO A 31 20.66 -11.86 6.26
CA PRO A 31 19.80 -11.69 5.09
C PRO A 31 20.28 -12.34 3.78
N LEU A 32 21.55 -12.77 3.72
CA LEU A 32 22.12 -13.50 2.59
C LEU A 32 22.13 -15.02 2.80
N ARG A 33 22.03 -15.48 4.04
CA ARG A 33 22.15 -16.89 4.42
C ARG A 33 21.39 -17.14 5.72
N PRO A 34 20.04 -17.09 5.68
CA PRO A 34 19.24 -17.40 6.86
C PRO A 34 19.55 -18.83 7.33
N GLU A 35 19.63 -19.01 8.65
CA GLU A 35 19.96 -20.31 9.26
C GLU A 35 18.81 -21.32 9.20
N TYR A 36 17.58 -20.82 9.01
CA TYR A 36 16.36 -21.60 8.96
C TYR A 36 15.74 -21.53 7.56
N CYS A 37 15.13 -22.63 7.12
CA CYS A 37 14.41 -22.67 5.85
C CYS A 37 13.09 -21.87 5.92
N ALA A 38 12.51 -21.60 4.76
CA ALA A 38 11.25 -20.88 4.65
C ALA A 38 10.10 -21.58 5.36
N GLU A 39 10.06 -22.91 5.36
CA GLU A 39 9.01 -23.70 6.02
C GLU A 39 9.04 -23.55 7.54
N CYS A 40 10.22 -23.71 8.17
CA CYS A 40 10.39 -23.46 9.60
C CYS A 40 10.03 -22.03 9.98
N LEU A 41 10.48 -21.05 9.18
CA LEU A 41 10.14 -19.65 9.41
C LEU A 41 8.65 -19.37 9.22
N HIS A 42 7.99 -20.04 8.28
CA HIS A 42 6.56 -19.92 8.06
C HIS A 42 5.78 -20.36 9.30
N GLY A 43 6.09 -21.53 9.87
CA GLY A 43 5.47 -22.01 11.12
C GLY A 43 5.75 -21.07 12.30
N ALA A 44 7.00 -20.65 12.48
CA ALA A 44 7.37 -19.68 13.50
C ALA A 44 6.55 -18.37 13.37
N TRP A 45 6.37 -17.86 12.15
CA TRP A 45 5.58 -16.65 11.91
C TRP A 45 4.08 -16.85 12.05
N MET A 46 3.54 -18.05 11.81
CA MET A 46 2.15 -18.37 12.12
C MET A 46 1.87 -18.21 13.61
N ARG A 47 2.79 -18.63 14.49
CA ARG A 47 2.68 -18.38 15.94
C ARG A 47 2.78 -16.89 16.26
N ILE A 48 3.80 -16.19 15.73
CA ILE A 48 4.00 -14.75 15.98
C ILE A 48 2.79 -13.92 15.54
N TRP A 49 2.20 -14.26 14.39
CA TRP A 49 1.12 -13.49 13.77
C TRP A 49 -0.12 -13.37 14.68
N LEU A 50 -0.39 -14.39 15.49
CA LEU A 50 -1.52 -14.42 16.44
C LEU A 50 -1.37 -13.42 17.58
N SER A 51 -0.15 -13.01 17.94
CA SER A 51 0.07 -12.14 19.08
C SER A 51 0.41 -10.68 18.71
N PRO A 52 -0.26 -9.69 19.33
CA PRO A 52 0.09 -8.29 19.16
C PRO A 52 1.39 -7.88 19.87
N LYS A 53 1.86 -8.64 20.88
CA LYS A 53 2.92 -8.23 21.82
C LYS A 53 4.34 -8.26 21.25
N TYR A 54 4.53 -8.77 20.04
CA TYR A 54 5.85 -9.16 19.54
C TYR A 54 6.26 -8.37 18.29
N GLU A 55 6.25 -7.03 18.42
CA GLU A 55 6.68 -6.13 17.34
C GLU A 55 8.21 -6.02 17.21
N ASP A 56 8.97 -6.55 18.18
CA ASP A 56 10.43 -6.46 18.19
C ASP A 56 11.15 -7.33 17.13
N VAL A 57 10.43 -8.25 16.48
CA VAL A 57 10.95 -9.01 15.31
C VAL A 57 10.74 -8.27 13.99
N LEU A 58 9.83 -7.27 13.96
CA LEU A 58 9.53 -6.50 12.75
C LEU A 58 10.74 -5.72 12.22
N PRO A 59 11.59 -5.06 13.03
CA PRO A 59 12.80 -4.43 12.53
C PRO A 59 13.70 -5.41 11.78
N ALA A 60 13.91 -6.61 12.31
CA ALA A 60 14.75 -7.62 11.66
C ALA A 60 14.12 -8.12 10.35
N ALA A 61 12.82 -8.41 10.35
CA ALA A 61 12.09 -8.84 9.16
C ALA A 61 12.06 -7.77 8.06
N PHE A 62 11.85 -6.52 8.45
CA PHE A 62 11.89 -5.39 7.53
C PHE A 62 13.29 -5.20 6.94
N ASN A 63 14.34 -5.22 7.79
CA ASN A 63 15.73 -5.15 7.34
C ASN A 63 16.05 -6.29 6.37
N PHE A 64 15.56 -7.50 6.62
CA PHE A 64 15.71 -8.63 5.71
C PHE A 64 15.07 -8.35 4.34
N ILE A 65 13.86 -7.78 4.30
CA ILE A 65 13.16 -7.41 3.06
C ILE A 65 13.95 -6.34 2.30
N VAL A 66 14.31 -5.24 2.96
CA VAL A 66 14.95 -4.11 2.27
C VAL A 66 16.45 -4.28 2.08
N PHE A 67 17.05 -5.38 2.54
CA PHE A 67 18.48 -5.65 2.33
C PHE A 67 18.83 -5.71 0.84
N GLY A 68 19.79 -4.88 0.42
CA GLY A 68 20.25 -4.81 -0.96
C GLY A 68 20.96 -6.10 -1.38
N ARG A 69 20.48 -6.73 -2.47
CA ARG A 69 21.05 -7.98 -3.00
C ARG A 69 21.50 -7.79 -4.44
N THR A 70 22.35 -8.68 -4.93
CA THR A 70 22.51 -8.93 -6.37
C THR A 70 21.52 -10.00 -6.81
N GLU A 71 21.30 -10.14 -8.12
CA GLU A 71 20.47 -11.22 -8.67
C GLU A 71 20.99 -12.62 -8.26
N ALA A 72 22.31 -12.81 -8.27
CA ALA A 72 22.96 -14.04 -7.81
C ALA A 72 22.73 -14.28 -6.31
N GLN A 73 22.78 -13.23 -5.48
CA GLN A 73 22.47 -13.33 -4.05
C GLN A 73 20.99 -13.64 -3.80
N MET A 74 20.08 -13.06 -4.59
CA MET A 74 18.65 -13.38 -4.48
C MET A 74 18.40 -14.85 -4.83
N THR A 75 18.99 -15.33 -5.92
CA THR A 75 18.90 -16.74 -6.32
C THR A 75 19.48 -17.66 -5.24
N SER A 76 20.64 -17.31 -4.68
CA SER A 76 21.28 -18.05 -3.59
C SER A 76 20.41 -18.06 -2.33
N LEU A 77 19.77 -16.95 -1.98
CA LEU A 77 18.87 -16.86 -0.84
C LEU A 77 17.67 -17.79 -1.00
N VAL A 78 17.03 -17.75 -2.18
CA VAL A 78 15.86 -18.58 -2.49
C VAL A 78 16.20 -20.05 -2.40
N ASN A 79 17.33 -20.46 -2.96
CA ASN A 79 17.82 -21.84 -2.85
C ASN A 79 18.10 -22.22 -1.39
N ALA A 80 18.79 -21.35 -0.64
CA ALA A 80 19.09 -21.60 0.77
C ALA A 80 17.82 -21.73 1.64
N MET A 81 16.79 -20.94 1.36
CA MET A 81 15.51 -21.00 2.08
C MET A 81 14.61 -22.16 1.63
N SER A 82 14.83 -22.69 0.42
CA SER A 82 14.07 -23.84 -0.10
C SER A 82 14.59 -25.19 0.41
N GLU A 83 15.83 -25.24 0.89
CA GLU A 83 16.43 -26.45 1.45
C GLU A 83 16.35 -26.45 2.98
N CYS A 84 15.68 -27.44 3.57
CA CYS A 84 15.65 -27.57 5.03
C CYS A 84 17.02 -27.99 5.58
N ARG A 85 17.65 -27.08 6.35
CA ARG A 85 18.93 -27.31 7.07
C ARG A 85 18.80 -27.13 8.59
N CYS A 86 17.58 -26.97 9.09
CA CYS A 86 17.30 -26.56 10.47
C CYS A 86 17.83 -27.54 11.53
N ARG A 87 18.00 -28.83 11.20
CA ARG A 87 18.54 -29.86 12.12
C ARG A 87 20.00 -29.67 12.53
N GLN A 88 20.74 -28.77 11.86
CA GLN A 88 22.18 -28.59 12.09
C GLN A 88 22.50 -27.44 13.07
N TYR A 89 21.52 -26.68 13.57
CA TYR A 89 21.74 -25.41 14.27
C TYR A 89 21.09 -25.36 15.66
N PRO A 90 21.64 -26.00 16.71
CA PRO A 90 21.12 -25.84 18.07
C PRO A 90 21.76 -24.60 18.70
N ASN A 91 21.35 -23.40 18.29
CA ASN A 91 21.72 -22.14 18.97
C ASN A 91 20.95 -21.95 20.29
N GLY A 92 20.79 -23.03 21.07
CA GLY A 92 19.93 -23.05 22.26
C GLY A 92 18.43 -23.08 21.96
N ILE A 93 18.03 -23.28 20.70
CA ILE A 93 16.64 -23.54 20.32
C ILE A 93 16.37 -25.03 20.42
N ASP A 94 15.25 -25.38 21.06
CA ASP A 94 14.83 -26.77 21.19
C ASP A 94 14.49 -27.37 19.81
N ILE A 95 15.07 -28.53 19.52
CA ILE A 95 14.84 -29.26 18.26
C ILE A 95 13.36 -29.60 18.12
N GLN A 96 12.68 -29.92 19.23
CA GLN A 96 11.24 -30.21 19.20
C GLN A 96 10.44 -29.01 18.67
N SER A 97 10.78 -27.78 19.09
CA SER A 97 10.12 -26.57 18.57
C SER A 97 10.33 -26.38 17.06
N VAL A 98 11.49 -26.77 16.53
CA VAL A 98 11.76 -26.69 15.08
C VAL A 98 10.92 -27.71 14.29
N GLU A 99 10.72 -28.91 14.82
CA GLU A 99 9.84 -29.91 14.20
C GLU A 99 8.38 -29.44 14.24
N GLU A 100 7.92 -28.89 15.37
CA GLU A 100 6.60 -28.28 15.49
C GLU A 100 6.36 -27.15 14.47
N PHE A 101 7.35 -26.31 14.20
CA PHE A 101 7.20 -25.26 13.18
C PHE A 101 7.04 -25.82 11.77
N HIS A 102 7.70 -26.92 11.41
CA HIS A 102 7.46 -27.56 10.12
C HIS A 102 6.06 -28.18 10.04
N ASP A 103 5.61 -28.82 11.12
CA ASP A 103 4.28 -29.42 11.20
C ASP A 103 3.20 -28.34 11.04
N GLU A 104 3.32 -27.22 11.78
CA GLU A 104 2.42 -26.08 11.66
C GLU A 104 2.44 -25.45 10.27
N ALA A 105 3.62 -25.31 9.66
CA ALA A 105 3.75 -24.77 8.31
C ALA A 105 3.07 -25.68 7.27
N THR A 106 3.15 -26.99 7.47
CA THR A 106 2.51 -27.99 6.61
C THR A 106 0.99 -27.95 6.76
N ASP A 107 0.49 -27.85 7.98
CA ASP A 107 -0.94 -27.77 8.28
C ASP A 107 -1.58 -26.44 7.84
N ALA A 108 -0.82 -25.34 7.90
CA ALA A 108 -1.28 -24.02 7.52
C ALA A 108 -1.42 -23.83 6.00
N LEU A 109 -0.70 -24.61 5.17
CA LEU A 109 -0.81 -24.49 3.73
C LEU A 109 -2.16 -25.04 3.26
N PRO A 110 -3.00 -24.22 2.59
CA PRO A 110 -4.25 -24.73 2.04
C PRO A 110 -3.94 -25.84 1.02
N HIS A 111 -4.59 -27.00 1.20
CA HIS A 111 -4.59 -28.19 0.33
C HIS A 111 -4.37 -27.84 -1.17
N PRO A 112 -3.72 -28.73 -1.95
CA PRO A 112 -2.83 -28.51 -3.12
C PRO A 112 -3.47 -27.93 -4.40
N SER A 113 -4.58 -27.21 -4.28
CA SER A 113 -5.27 -26.52 -5.38
C SER A 113 -4.47 -25.37 -6.02
N PHE A 114 -3.26 -25.09 -5.56
CA PHE A 114 -2.34 -24.07 -6.10
C PHE A 114 -1.18 -24.63 -6.94
N THR A 115 -1.00 -25.95 -7.06
CA THR A 115 0.03 -26.50 -7.96
C THR A 115 -0.49 -26.56 -9.39
N SER A 116 -0.47 -25.42 -10.07
CA SER A 116 -0.67 -25.36 -11.52
C SER A 116 0.52 -26.02 -12.23
N GLY A 117 0.30 -27.23 -12.77
CA GLY A 117 1.06 -27.76 -13.91
C GLY A 117 2.44 -28.33 -13.60
N GLY A 118 2.62 -29.62 -13.86
CA GLY A 118 3.85 -30.36 -13.57
C GLY A 118 5.12 -29.80 -14.22
N GLY A 119 6.10 -29.53 -13.38
CA GLY A 119 7.48 -29.25 -13.71
C GLY A 119 8.30 -29.33 -12.43
N LEU A 120 9.36 -30.16 -12.43
CA LEU A 120 10.19 -30.47 -11.27
C LEU A 120 10.82 -29.24 -10.59
N ALA A 121 10.95 -29.35 -9.26
CA ALA A 121 12.00 -28.80 -8.40
C ALA A 121 11.97 -27.30 -8.06
N ILE A 122 11.17 -27.00 -7.04
CA ILE A 122 11.34 -26.15 -5.84
C ILE A 122 9.88 -25.98 -5.34
N ASN A 123 9.60 -26.02 -4.04
CA ASN A 123 8.26 -25.68 -3.54
C ASN A 123 8.30 -24.21 -3.09
N PRO A 124 8.25 -23.22 -4.01
CA PRO A 124 8.36 -21.80 -3.67
C PRO A 124 7.19 -21.35 -2.78
N THR A 125 6.19 -22.21 -2.56
CA THR A 125 5.03 -21.99 -1.69
C THR A 125 5.44 -21.52 -0.31
N HIS A 126 6.37 -22.19 0.38
CA HIS A 126 6.71 -21.79 1.75
C HIS A 126 7.41 -20.44 1.83
N LEU A 127 8.28 -20.10 0.88
CA LEU A 127 8.89 -18.77 0.84
C LEU A 127 7.85 -17.70 0.54
N HIS A 128 6.97 -17.92 -0.44
CA HIS A 128 5.88 -16.98 -0.72
C HIS A 128 4.94 -16.83 0.47
N SER A 129 4.52 -17.92 1.12
CA SER A 129 3.65 -17.91 2.30
C SER A 129 4.31 -17.23 3.51
N LEU A 130 5.60 -17.49 3.74
CA LEU A 130 6.38 -16.77 4.75
C LEU A 130 6.35 -15.27 4.46
N MET A 131 6.69 -14.87 3.23
CA MET A 131 6.74 -13.46 2.87
C MET A 131 5.35 -12.81 2.91
N ASP A 132 4.27 -13.55 2.62
CA ASP A 132 2.89 -13.09 2.79
C ASP A 132 2.59 -12.73 4.24
N ILE A 133 2.86 -13.65 5.17
CA ILE A 133 2.54 -13.45 6.59
C ILE A 133 3.41 -12.34 7.19
N VAL A 134 4.71 -12.33 6.86
CA VAL A 134 5.62 -11.24 7.26
C VAL A 134 5.10 -9.90 6.74
N SER A 135 4.72 -9.84 5.48
CA SER A 135 4.27 -8.60 4.85
C SER A 135 2.91 -8.15 5.35
N ASP A 136 1.94 -9.04 5.52
CA ASP A 136 0.64 -8.71 6.13
C ASP A 136 0.84 -8.08 7.51
N ARG A 137 1.74 -8.66 8.32
CA ARG A 137 2.06 -8.10 9.63
C ARG A 137 2.72 -6.73 9.52
N LEU A 138 3.73 -6.57 8.67
CA LEU A 138 4.37 -5.28 8.41
C LEU A 138 3.36 -4.24 7.93
N LEU A 139 2.48 -4.59 7.00
CA LEU A 139 1.45 -3.71 6.47
C LEU A 139 0.49 -3.26 7.55
N LYS A 140 0.01 -4.17 8.41
CA LYS A 140 -0.85 -3.83 9.55
C LYS A 140 -0.16 -2.87 10.52
N THR A 141 1.14 -3.06 10.78
CA THR A 141 1.93 -2.13 11.60
C THR A 141 2.07 -0.79 10.89
N LEU A 142 2.49 -0.77 9.62
CA LEU A 142 2.68 0.46 8.84
C LEU A 142 1.37 1.27 8.66
N GLN A 143 0.23 0.61 8.51
CA GLN A 143 -1.09 1.23 8.37
C GLN A 143 -1.53 2.00 9.63
N ARG A 144 -1.06 1.59 10.81
CA ARG A 144 -1.36 2.28 12.08
C ARG A 144 -0.55 3.57 12.24
N ILE A 145 0.52 3.73 11.46
CA ILE A 145 1.42 4.86 11.54
C ILE A 145 0.79 6.05 10.83
N SER A 146 0.62 7.14 11.57
CA SER A 146 0.41 8.43 10.94
C SER A 146 1.77 9.04 10.62
N PRO A 147 2.03 9.51 9.38
CA PRO A 147 3.27 10.20 9.06
C PRO A 147 3.56 11.37 10.02
N VAL A 148 2.49 12.07 10.45
CA VAL A 148 2.55 13.16 11.45
C VAL A 148 2.98 12.67 12.82
N LYS A 149 2.55 11.47 13.22
CA LYS A 149 2.95 10.86 14.49
C LYS A 149 4.41 10.43 14.41
N LEU A 150 4.80 9.72 13.35
CA LEU A 150 6.17 9.23 13.16
C LEU A 150 7.20 10.37 13.14
N ALA A 151 6.88 11.48 12.45
CA ALA A 151 7.75 12.65 12.41
C ALA A 151 7.92 13.35 13.77
N LYS A 152 6.96 13.18 14.71
CA LYS A 152 6.94 13.87 16.01
C LYS A 152 7.43 13.00 17.17
N LEU A 153 7.38 11.68 17.03
CA LEU A 153 7.62 10.75 18.11
C LEU A 153 9.10 10.34 18.11
N LYS A 154 9.95 11.11 18.80
CA LYS A 154 11.28 10.63 19.18
C LYS A 154 11.16 9.79 20.45
N GLY A 155 11.45 8.48 20.36
CA GLY A 155 11.59 7.60 21.52
C GLY A 155 10.36 6.79 21.95
N GLN A 156 9.48 6.43 21.02
CA GLN A 156 8.48 5.38 21.30
C GLN A 156 9.12 3.99 21.37
N GLN A 157 8.48 3.07 22.10
CA GLN A 157 8.89 1.67 22.20
C GLN A 157 8.42 0.80 21.02
N GLU A 158 7.45 1.26 20.23
CA GLU A 158 6.86 0.50 19.12
C GLU A 158 7.59 0.80 17.81
N TRP A 159 7.79 -0.22 16.97
CA TRP A 159 8.44 -0.09 15.67
C TRP A 159 7.42 0.29 14.59
N PRO A 160 7.76 1.19 13.65
CA PRO A 160 8.99 1.98 13.60
C PRO A 160 8.94 3.17 14.55
N ALA A 161 10.06 3.45 15.20
CA ALA A 161 10.21 4.57 16.12
C ALA A 161 10.61 5.87 15.39
N SER A 162 11.08 5.76 14.15
CA SER A 162 11.57 6.87 13.33
C SER A 162 11.44 6.59 11.83
N LEU A 163 11.70 7.59 11.00
CA LEU A 163 11.82 7.38 9.55
C LEU A 163 13.05 6.54 9.18
N ASP A 164 14.11 6.57 9.98
CA ASP A 164 15.33 5.79 9.76
C ASP A 164 15.10 4.28 9.93
N ASP A 165 14.03 3.89 10.63
CA ASP A 165 13.61 2.49 10.73
C ASP A 165 12.93 1.98 9.45
N ILE A 166 12.46 2.89 8.58
CA ILE A 166 11.78 2.57 7.31
C ILE A 166 12.72 2.81 6.12
N ILE A 167 13.45 3.93 6.13
CA ILE A 167 14.50 4.25 5.16
C ILE A 167 15.82 4.08 5.87
N LEU A 168 16.37 2.86 5.80
CA LEU A 168 17.59 2.54 6.53
C LEU A 168 18.72 3.49 6.11
N PRO A 169 19.41 4.16 7.05
CA PRO A 169 20.48 5.11 6.74
C PRO A 169 21.59 4.52 5.86
N THR A 170 21.81 3.20 5.95
CA THR A 170 22.81 2.47 5.17
C THR A 170 22.43 2.25 3.71
N LEU A 171 21.13 2.24 3.40
CA LEU A 171 20.60 2.00 2.04
C LEU A 171 20.11 3.28 1.37
N GLY A 172 19.56 4.20 2.16
CA GLY A 172 18.83 5.35 1.64
C GLY A 172 17.55 4.97 0.87
N PRO A 173 16.88 5.97 0.29
CA PRO A 173 15.68 5.77 -0.52
C PRO A 173 15.89 4.86 -1.73
N GLU A 174 16.98 5.06 -2.48
CA GLU A 174 17.29 4.32 -3.70
C GLU A 174 17.60 2.85 -3.40
N GLY A 175 18.35 2.57 -2.33
CA GLY A 175 18.60 1.21 -1.89
C GLY A 175 17.32 0.51 -1.47
N THR A 176 16.44 1.19 -0.73
CA THR A 176 15.15 0.65 -0.29
C THR A 176 14.25 0.30 -1.49
N VAL A 177 14.10 1.22 -2.44
CA VAL A 177 13.33 0.98 -3.67
C VAL A 177 13.90 -0.18 -4.47
N ARG A 178 15.22 -0.21 -4.68
CA ARG A 178 15.89 -1.27 -5.45
C ARG A 178 15.70 -2.64 -4.82
N SER A 179 15.80 -2.76 -3.50
CA SER A 179 15.59 -4.03 -2.79
C SER A 179 14.16 -4.52 -2.93
N LEU A 180 13.17 -3.64 -2.80
CA LEU A 180 11.77 -4.00 -3.00
C LEU A 180 11.50 -4.36 -4.46
N GLU A 181 12.10 -3.65 -5.41
CA GLU A 181 12.00 -3.96 -6.83
C GLU A 181 12.55 -5.36 -7.18
N GLN A 182 13.61 -5.80 -6.50
CA GLN A 182 14.11 -7.18 -6.63
C GLN A 182 13.09 -8.20 -6.15
N TRP A 183 12.44 -7.93 -5.01
CA TRP A 183 11.34 -8.77 -4.53
C TRP A 183 10.13 -8.73 -5.46
N ILE A 184 9.78 -7.58 -6.03
CA ILE A 184 8.70 -7.46 -7.04
C ILE A 184 9.02 -8.34 -8.26
N SER A 185 10.26 -8.29 -8.73
CA SER A 185 10.71 -9.06 -9.88
C SER A 185 10.72 -10.57 -9.58
N PHE A 186 11.09 -10.96 -8.35
CA PHE A 186 11.17 -12.35 -7.92
C PHE A 186 9.80 -12.96 -7.56
N ALA A 187 8.95 -12.23 -6.83
CA ALA A 187 7.71 -12.75 -6.25
C ALA A 187 6.70 -13.24 -7.31
N SER A 188 6.92 -12.86 -8.57
CA SER A 188 6.10 -13.24 -9.73
C SER A 188 4.63 -12.83 -9.58
N ILE A 189 3.80 -13.29 -10.52
CA ILE A 189 2.38 -13.01 -10.65
C ILE A 189 1.61 -13.32 -9.36
N GLY A 190 2.00 -14.38 -8.66
CA GLY A 190 1.23 -14.95 -7.55
C GLY A 190 1.10 -14.04 -6.33
N ASN A 191 2.02 -13.08 -6.14
CA ASN A 191 2.11 -12.42 -4.85
C ASN A 191 2.64 -10.96 -4.90
N PRO A 192 1.75 -9.95 -4.85
CA PRO A 192 2.11 -8.54 -4.95
C PRO A 192 2.41 -7.88 -3.59
N TRP A 193 2.71 -8.64 -2.52
CA TRP A 193 3.08 -8.03 -1.23
C TRP A 193 4.20 -6.98 -1.33
N PRO A 194 5.26 -7.12 -2.17
CA PRO A 194 6.32 -6.12 -2.19
C PRO A 194 5.82 -4.78 -2.75
N ILE A 195 4.88 -4.83 -3.70
CA ILE A 195 4.20 -3.66 -4.25
C ILE A 195 3.39 -2.98 -3.15
N HIS A 196 2.69 -3.76 -2.32
CA HIS A 196 1.91 -3.23 -1.21
C HIS A 196 2.80 -2.58 -0.15
N VAL A 197 3.90 -3.23 0.25
CA VAL A 197 4.87 -2.69 1.21
C VAL A 197 5.48 -1.40 0.67
N LEU A 198 5.89 -1.38 -0.60
CA LEU A 198 6.39 -0.17 -1.26
C LEU A 198 5.35 0.95 -1.27
N GLY A 199 4.08 0.63 -1.56
CA GLY A 199 2.97 1.58 -1.51
C GLY A 199 2.76 2.17 -0.10
N MET A 200 2.89 1.37 0.94
CA MET A 200 2.80 1.86 2.33
C MET A 200 4.00 2.74 2.70
N ILE A 201 5.22 2.33 2.38
CA ILE A 201 6.42 3.16 2.57
C ILE A 201 6.28 4.48 1.83
N ALA A 202 5.81 4.44 0.58
CA ALA A 202 5.53 5.63 -0.21
C ALA A 202 4.51 6.57 0.46
N SER A 203 3.47 6.02 1.09
CA SER A 203 2.48 6.82 1.82
C SER A 203 3.05 7.47 3.09
N ILE A 204 4.05 6.87 3.73
CA ILE A 204 4.63 7.34 4.98
C ILE A 204 5.78 8.32 4.73
N CYS A 205 6.72 7.92 3.88
CA CYS A 205 7.97 8.63 3.63
C CYS A 205 7.83 9.69 2.55
N THR A 206 6.76 9.65 1.76
CA THR A 206 6.43 10.56 0.66
C THR A 206 7.66 11.17 -0.02
N SER A 207 7.95 12.45 0.22
CA SER A 207 8.99 13.23 -0.45
C SER A 207 10.39 12.60 -0.40
N LEU A 208 10.66 11.74 0.58
CA LEU A 208 11.95 11.05 0.71
C LEU A 208 12.11 9.89 -0.28
N ILE A 209 11.04 9.12 -0.53
CA ILE A 209 11.11 7.88 -1.32
C ILE A 209 10.67 8.09 -2.77
N PHE A 210 9.86 9.12 -3.04
CA PHE A 210 9.35 9.40 -4.39
C PHE A 210 10.42 9.62 -5.45
N PRO A 211 11.47 10.43 -5.22
CA PRO A 211 12.52 10.62 -6.21
C PRO A 211 13.16 9.29 -6.62
N ALA A 212 13.39 8.38 -5.66
CA ALA A 212 13.94 7.05 -5.92
C ALA A 212 12.98 6.15 -6.71
N ILE A 213 11.66 6.20 -6.41
CA ILE A 213 10.63 5.47 -7.17
C ILE A 213 10.60 5.94 -8.63
N LEU A 214 10.59 7.26 -8.85
CA LEU A 214 10.52 7.86 -10.19
C LEU A 214 11.82 7.68 -10.98
N SER A 215 12.96 7.64 -10.29
CA SER A 215 14.27 7.43 -10.92
C SER A 215 14.53 5.97 -11.29
N SER A 216 13.73 5.01 -10.80
CA SER A 216 13.90 3.61 -11.20
C SER A 216 13.40 3.40 -12.63
N PRO A 217 14.26 2.97 -13.57
CA PRO A 217 13.86 2.75 -14.96
C PRO A 217 12.99 1.50 -15.14
N THR A 218 13.01 0.59 -14.17
CA THR A 218 12.45 -0.76 -14.28
C THR A 218 11.28 -1.01 -13.35
N LEU A 219 11.14 -0.26 -12.25
CA LEU A 219 10.12 -0.50 -11.23
C LEU A 219 8.70 -0.38 -11.80
N ILE A 220 8.35 0.77 -12.37
CA ILE A 220 6.98 0.99 -12.82
C ILE A 220 6.62 0.11 -14.03
N PRO A 221 7.48 -0.07 -15.05
CA PRO A 221 7.24 -1.07 -16.10
C PRO A 221 7.00 -2.47 -15.54
N THR A 222 7.73 -2.87 -14.50
CA THR A 222 7.54 -4.17 -13.83
C THR A 222 6.19 -4.25 -13.13
N ILE A 223 5.76 -3.20 -12.42
CA ILE A 223 4.45 -3.15 -11.76
C ILE A 223 3.30 -3.22 -12.78
N VAL A 224 3.40 -2.48 -13.89
CA VAL A 224 2.43 -2.56 -15.00
C VAL A 224 2.34 -3.98 -15.55
N ARG A 225 3.49 -4.61 -15.81
CA ARG A 225 3.56 -5.98 -16.32
C ARG A 225 2.85 -6.94 -15.35
N ILE A 226 3.18 -6.89 -14.07
CA ILE A 226 2.57 -7.74 -13.03
C ILE A 226 1.07 -7.51 -12.95
N ALA A 227 0.59 -6.27 -13.03
CA ALA A 227 -0.83 -5.98 -13.03
C ALA A 227 -1.54 -6.55 -14.28
N GLY A 228 -0.91 -6.49 -15.45
CA GLY A 228 -1.38 -7.16 -16.65
C GLY A 228 -1.48 -8.67 -16.47
N GLU A 229 -0.44 -9.28 -15.93
CA GLU A 229 -0.40 -10.72 -15.65
C GLU A 229 -1.41 -11.17 -14.59
N ILE A 230 -1.70 -10.34 -13.57
CA ILE A 230 -2.80 -10.57 -12.61
C ILE A 230 -4.13 -10.66 -13.35
N CYS A 231 -4.36 -9.77 -14.34
CA CYS A 231 -5.59 -9.79 -15.14
C CYS A 231 -5.66 -11.01 -16.06
N ASP A 232 -4.55 -11.38 -16.70
CA ASP A 232 -4.46 -12.59 -17.54
C ASP A 232 -4.77 -13.86 -16.73
N ASP A 233 -4.14 -14.01 -15.57
CA ASP A 233 -4.34 -15.13 -14.65
C ASP A 233 -5.80 -15.21 -14.17
N ALA A 234 -6.38 -14.08 -13.76
CA ALA A 234 -7.77 -14.03 -13.37
C ALA A 234 -8.72 -14.35 -14.52
N ALA A 235 -8.45 -13.90 -15.75
CA ALA A 235 -9.27 -14.25 -16.92
C ALA A 235 -9.27 -15.75 -17.21
N LEU A 236 -8.14 -16.45 -16.99
CA LEU A 236 -8.07 -17.91 -17.10
C LEU A 236 -8.87 -18.64 -16.01
N HIS A 237 -8.93 -18.05 -14.81
CA HIS A 237 -9.58 -18.65 -13.64
C HIS A 237 -11.04 -18.21 -13.41
N LEU A 238 -11.51 -17.14 -14.04
CA LEU A 238 -12.90 -16.71 -14.06
C LEU A 238 -13.63 -17.35 -15.24
N SER A 239 -13.81 -18.68 -15.18
CA SER A 239 -14.54 -19.45 -16.19
C SER A 239 -15.97 -19.78 -15.75
N PRO A 240 -16.98 -19.68 -16.64
CA PRO A 240 -18.35 -20.12 -16.35
C PRO A 240 -18.46 -21.60 -15.92
N ARG A 241 -17.43 -22.41 -16.21
CA ARG A 241 -17.38 -23.84 -15.86
C ARG A 241 -17.04 -24.10 -14.40
N TYR A 242 -16.56 -23.11 -13.65
CA TYR A 242 -16.18 -23.29 -12.26
C TYR A 242 -17.37 -23.15 -11.31
N SER A 243 -17.30 -23.85 -10.18
CA SER A 243 -18.30 -23.71 -9.13
C SER A 243 -18.30 -22.30 -8.56
N LYS A 244 -19.46 -21.86 -8.03
CA LYS A 244 -19.58 -20.56 -7.36
C LYS A 244 -18.49 -20.36 -6.32
N ALA A 245 -18.26 -21.33 -5.45
CA ALA A 245 -17.22 -21.27 -4.41
C ALA A 245 -15.79 -21.08 -4.96
N LYS A 246 -15.48 -21.68 -6.10
CA LYS A 246 -14.19 -21.46 -6.76
C LYS A 246 -14.10 -20.05 -7.33
N LEU A 247 -15.14 -19.59 -8.02
CA LEU A 247 -15.21 -18.22 -8.55
C LEU A 247 -15.13 -17.16 -7.43
N THR A 248 -15.76 -17.41 -6.27
CA THR A 248 -15.64 -16.60 -5.05
C THR A 248 -14.19 -16.43 -4.64
N ARG A 249 -13.48 -17.55 -4.49
CA ARG A 249 -12.09 -17.56 -4.03
C ARG A 249 -11.17 -16.85 -5.01
N THR A 250 -11.32 -17.16 -6.31
CA THR A 250 -10.59 -16.48 -7.39
C THR A 250 -10.87 -14.98 -7.39
N THR A 251 -12.12 -14.57 -7.21
CA THR A 251 -12.50 -13.15 -7.13
C THR A 251 -11.83 -12.46 -5.94
N ALA A 252 -11.88 -13.06 -4.74
CA ALA A 252 -11.25 -12.50 -3.55
C ALA A 252 -9.72 -12.35 -3.73
N GLN A 253 -9.08 -13.36 -4.31
CA GLN A 253 -7.64 -13.33 -4.62
C GLN A 253 -7.31 -12.24 -5.63
N LEU A 254 -8.12 -12.10 -6.68
CA LEU A 254 -7.96 -11.03 -7.66
C LEU A 254 -8.06 -9.66 -7.00
N LEU A 255 -9.10 -9.42 -6.18
CA LEU A 255 -9.30 -8.13 -5.51
C LEU A 255 -8.13 -7.79 -4.57
N TRP A 256 -7.65 -8.77 -3.79
CA TRP A 256 -6.49 -8.58 -2.92
C TRP A 256 -5.20 -8.28 -3.71
N ARG A 257 -5.00 -8.95 -4.86
CA ARG A 257 -3.81 -8.71 -5.70
C ARG A 257 -3.86 -7.33 -6.36
N LEU A 258 -5.03 -6.95 -6.84
CA LEU A 258 -5.27 -5.61 -7.37
C LEU A 258 -5.16 -4.54 -6.30
N SER A 259 -5.56 -4.82 -5.05
CA SER A 259 -5.49 -3.82 -3.99
C SER A 259 -4.04 -3.38 -3.74
N ALA A 260 -3.06 -4.29 -3.79
CA ALA A 260 -1.65 -3.93 -3.69
C ALA A 260 -1.21 -2.91 -4.76
N VAL A 261 -1.57 -3.15 -6.02
CA VAL A 261 -1.29 -2.24 -7.14
C VAL A 261 -2.01 -0.90 -6.93
N THR A 262 -3.29 -0.94 -6.53
CA THR A 262 -4.04 0.31 -6.27
C THR A 262 -3.46 1.12 -5.13
N THR A 263 -3.05 0.49 -4.04
CA THR A 263 -2.45 1.15 -2.89
C THR A 263 -1.17 1.84 -3.31
N PHE A 264 -0.31 1.16 -4.08
CA PHE A 264 0.90 1.75 -4.62
C PHE A 264 0.60 2.98 -5.49
N LEU A 265 -0.26 2.84 -6.49
CA LEU A 265 -0.62 3.95 -7.38
C LEU A 265 -1.30 5.10 -6.64
N HIS A 266 -2.15 4.79 -5.65
CA HIS A 266 -2.78 5.78 -4.79
C HIS A 266 -1.76 6.53 -3.95
N SER A 267 -0.75 5.83 -3.41
CA SER A 267 0.37 6.46 -2.69
C SER A 267 1.19 7.36 -3.60
N ILE A 268 1.47 6.96 -4.85
CA ILE A 268 2.09 7.85 -5.85
C ILE A 268 1.26 9.12 -6.00
N PHE A 269 -0.02 8.94 -6.28
CA PHE A 269 -0.91 10.05 -6.55
C PHE A 269 -1.01 11.03 -5.38
N ASN A 270 -1.29 10.55 -4.17
CA ASN A 270 -1.45 11.39 -3.00
C ASN A 270 -0.19 12.18 -2.65
N SER A 271 0.97 11.57 -2.86
CA SER A 271 2.25 12.13 -2.42
C SER A 271 2.82 13.15 -3.39
N THR A 272 2.50 13.02 -4.68
CA THR A 272 2.69 14.10 -5.64
C THR A 272 1.84 15.32 -5.28
N GLY A 273 0.85 15.20 -4.38
CA GLY A 273 -0.15 16.24 -4.14
C GLY A 273 -0.97 16.53 -5.41
N GLY A 274 -0.99 15.57 -6.35
CA GLY A 274 -1.44 15.76 -7.71
C GLY A 274 -0.63 16.76 -8.53
N ALA A 275 0.49 17.32 -8.04
CA ALA A 275 1.27 18.31 -8.77
C ALA A 275 1.55 17.83 -10.21
N PRO A 276 0.98 18.50 -11.25
CA PRO A 276 1.05 18.02 -12.63
C PRO A 276 2.49 17.77 -13.07
N GLY A 277 3.42 18.67 -12.72
CA GLY A 277 4.83 18.58 -13.12
C GLY A 277 5.54 17.28 -12.75
N MET A 278 5.29 16.73 -11.55
CA MET A 278 5.98 15.52 -11.10
C MET A 278 5.44 14.25 -11.78
N LEU A 279 4.17 14.27 -12.20
CA LEU A 279 3.62 13.21 -13.06
C LEU A 279 3.94 13.46 -14.53
N ASP A 280 4.19 14.70 -14.94
CA ASP A 280 4.67 15.04 -16.29
C ASP A 280 6.06 14.49 -16.57
N ASP A 281 6.87 14.31 -15.53
CA ASP A 281 8.13 13.57 -15.60
C ASP A 281 7.93 12.05 -15.84
N LEU A 282 6.73 11.51 -15.59
CA LEU A 282 6.42 10.16 -16.05
C LEU A 282 6.32 10.17 -17.58
N SER A 283 7.09 9.31 -18.23
CA SER A 283 7.04 9.18 -19.68
C SER A 283 5.62 8.91 -20.17
N VAL A 284 5.28 9.44 -21.35
CA VAL A 284 3.99 9.19 -22.02
C VAL A 284 3.69 7.70 -22.11
N GLN A 285 4.71 6.89 -22.40
CA GLN A 285 4.59 5.43 -22.45
C GLN A 285 4.10 4.85 -21.13
N LEU A 286 4.59 5.36 -20.00
CA LEU A 286 4.21 4.88 -18.69
C LEU A 286 2.76 5.27 -18.34
N LYS A 287 2.38 6.53 -18.59
CA LYS A 287 0.99 6.98 -18.42
C LYS A 287 0.03 6.12 -19.24
N THR A 288 0.36 5.89 -20.51
CA THR A 288 -0.40 5.00 -21.41
C THR A 288 -0.56 3.59 -20.82
N SER A 289 0.53 3.05 -20.27
CA SER A 289 0.56 1.73 -19.69
C SER A 289 -0.34 1.61 -18.45
N LEU A 290 -0.32 2.62 -17.58
CA LEU A 290 -1.19 2.70 -16.42
C LEU A 290 -2.66 2.82 -16.82
N VAL A 291 -2.99 3.64 -17.82
CA VAL A 291 -4.37 3.77 -18.31
C VAL A 291 -4.89 2.46 -18.90
N ARG A 292 -4.09 1.78 -19.75
CA ARG A 292 -4.46 0.47 -20.32
C ARG A 292 -4.67 -0.57 -19.22
N MET A 293 -3.79 -0.58 -18.22
CA MET A 293 -3.92 -1.47 -17.06
C MET A 293 -5.21 -1.18 -16.28
N SER A 294 -5.48 0.07 -15.92
CA SER A 294 -6.70 0.45 -15.20
C SER A 294 -7.96 0.11 -15.99
N ALA A 295 -7.96 0.33 -17.32
CA ALA A 295 -9.06 -0.01 -18.20
C ALA A 295 -9.37 -1.51 -18.17
N ARG A 296 -8.33 -2.32 -18.36
CA ARG A 296 -8.41 -3.78 -18.33
C ARG A 296 -8.93 -4.31 -16.99
N VAL A 297 -8.46 -3.74 -15.88
CA VAL A 297 -8.95 -4.11 -14.54
C VAL A 297 -10.43 -3.79 -14.39
N ILE A 298 -10.88 -2.61 -14.82
CA ILE A 298 -12.30 -2.23 -14.74
C ILE A 298 -13.17 -3.18 -15.57
N GLU A 299 -12.76 -3.51 -16.79
CA GLU A 299 -13.48 -4.46 -17.66
C GLU A 299 -13.60 -5.83 -16.98
N MET A 300 -12.51 -6.33 -16.41
CA MET A 300 -12.49 -7.60 -15.69
C MET A 300 -13.40 -7.58 -14.47
N LEU A 301 -13.36 -6.52 -13.66
CA LEU A 301 -14.22 -6.36 -12.48
C LEU A 301 -15.71 -6.27 -12.84
N ARG A 302 -16.04 -5.80 -14.05
CA ARG A 302 -17.41 -5.78 -14.57
C ARG A 302 -17.89 -7.13 -15.10
N SER A 303 -17.01 -8.10 -15.26
CA SER A 303 -17.40 -9.43 -15.75
C SER A 303 -18.48 -10.03 -14.84
N PRO A 304 -19.57 -10.60 -15.40
CA PRO A 304 -20.61 -11.26 -14.61
C PRO A 304 -20.10 -12.50 -13.86
N LEU A 305 -18.88 -12.94 -14.17
CA LEU A 305 -18.22 -14.07 -13.52
C LEU A 305 -17.49 -13.67 -12.23
N VAL A 306 -17.24 -12.37 -12.03
CA VAL A 306 -16.72 -11.83 -10.77
C VAL A 306 -17.86 -11.84 -9.76
N VAL A 307 -17.75 -12.73 -8.78
CA VAL A 307 -18.83 -12.93 -7.82
C VAL A 307 -18.81 -11.81 -6.78
N GLN A 308 -19.89 -11.03 -6.72
CA GLN A 308 -20.10 -10.01 -5.70
C GLN A 308 -20.30 -10.68 -4.34
N HIS A 309 -19.25 -10.78 -3.53
CA HIS A 309 -19.27 -11.68 -2.38
C HIS A 309 -19.46 -11.04 -0.99
N SER A 310 -19.80 -9.75 -0.90
CA SER A 310 -19.97 -8.93 0.34
C SER A 310 -18.74 -8.06 0.67
N PRO A 311 -18.91 -6.90 1.37
CA PRO A 311 -19.97 -5.92 1.19
C PRO A 311 -19.84 -5.34 -0.24
N GLU A 312 -20.88 -4.72 -0.79
CA GLU A 312 -20.78 -3.98 -2.07
C GLU A 312 -19.61 -2.96 -2.08
N GLU A 313 -19.14 -2.59 -0.90
CA GLU A 313 -18.08 -1.62 -0.64
C GLU A 313 -16.72 -2.01 -1.21
N ASP A 314 -16.20 -3.23 -1.08
CA ASP A 314 -14.83 -3.54 -1.53
C ASP A 314 -14.72 -3.55 -3.06
N HIS A 315 -15.68 -4.17 -3.73
CA HIS A 315 -15.73 -4.21 -5.19
C HIS A 315 -16.00 -2.81 -5.77
N ALA A 316 -17.01 -2.09 -5.23
CA ALA A 316 -17.30 -0.74 -5.68
C ALA A 316 -16.15 0.23 -5.38
N SER A 317 -15.42 0.05 -4.28
CA SER A 317 -14.24 0.84 -3.94
C SER A 317 -13.08 0.56 -4.89
N ALA A 318 -12.82 -0.71 -5.23
CA ALA A 318 -11.80 -1.07 -6.22
C ALA A 318 -12.10 -0.42 -7.58
N ILE A 319 -13.33 -0.58 -8.12
CA ILE A 319 -13.75 0.06 -9.37
C ILE A 319 -13.58 1.59 -9.28
N ARG A 320 -14.03 2.20 -8.18
CA ARG A 320 -13.94 3.65 -7.97
C ARG A 320 -12.50 4.15 -7.95
N ILE A 321 -11.60 3.43 -7.28
CA ILE A 321 -10.18 3.77 -7.23
C ILE A 321 -9.55 3.67 -8.62
N PHE A 322 -9.80 2.59 -9.37
CA PHE A 322 -9.28 2.45 -10.72
C PHE A 322 -9.86 3.49 -11.68
N LYS A 323 -11.16 3.81 -11.60
CA LYS A 323 -11.77 4.90 -12.36
C LYS A 323 -11.11 6.25 -12.04
N MET A 324 -10.92 6.55 -10.76
CA MET A 324 -10.22 7.77 -10.32
C MET A 324 -8.78 7.81 -10.84
N GLN A 325 -8.05 6.69 -10.83
CA GLN A 325 -6.70 6.64 -11.41
C GLN A 325 -6.72 6.88 -12.92
N LEU A 326 -7.62 6.21 -13.64
CA LEU A 326 -7.78 6.33 -15.08
C LEU A 326 -8.04 7.80 -15.47
N THR A 327 -8.91 8.47 -14.72
CA THR A 327 -9.16 9.92 -14.81
C THR A 327 -7.90 10.76 -14.75
N LEU A 328 -7.10 10.54 -13.70
CA LEU A 328 -5.95 11.37 -13.38
C LEU A 328 -4.84 11.20 -14.41
N PHE A 329 -4.76 10.03 -15.03
CA PHE A 329 -3.83 9.76 -16.12
C PHE A 329 -4.35 10.21 -17.50
N LEU A 330 -5.68 10.33 -17.69
CA LEU A 330 -6.31 10.81 -18.93
C LEU A 330 -6.27 12.33 -19.11
N ASP A 331 -6.01 13.12 -18.06
CA ASP A 331 -5.74 14.58 -18.17
C ASP A 331 -4.44 14.89 -18.95
N VAL A 332 -3.75 13.84 -19.39
CA VAL A 332 -2.61 13.89 -20.28
C VAL A 332 -3.14 13.49 -21.65
N SER A 333 -3.08 14.39 -22.64
CA SER A 333 -3.55 14.25 -24.02
C SER A 333 -2.88 13.10 -24.78
N VAL A 334 -3.10 11.87 -24.35
CA VAL A 334 -2.55 10.66 -24.94
C VAL A 334 -3.67 10.02 -25.74
N GLU A 335 -3.50 9.91 -27.06
CA GLU A 335 -4.32 9.04 -27.87
C GLU A 335 -3.96 7.59 -27.52
N ILE A 336 -4.89 6.88 -26.86
CA ILE A 336 -4.64 5.52 -26.44
C ILE A 336 -5.39 4.57 -27.37
N GLU A 337 -4.66 4.03 -28.35
CA GLU A 337 -5.16 2.93 -29.17
C GLU A 337 -5.44 1.69 -28.30
N GLY A 338 -6.55 1.01 -28.61
CA GLY A 338 -6.92 -0.29 -28.06
C GLY A 338 -7.74 -0.27 -26.76
N ILE A 339 -8.15 0.90 -26.27
CA ILE A 339 -9.13 1.00 -25.18
C ILE A 339 -10.51 1.21 -25.79
N ASP A 340 -11.49 0.46 -25.29
CA ASP A 340 -12.90 0.63 -25.67
C ASP A 340 -13.31 2.11 -25.53
N PRO A 341 -13.71 2.80 -26.62
CA PRO A 341 -14.19 4.17 -26.56
C PRO A 341 -15.36 4.35 -25.61
N ALA A 342 -16.19 3.32 -25.40
CA ALA A 342 -17.27 3.38 -24.41
C ALA A 342 -16.73 3.40 -22.97
N LEU A 343 -15.64 2.69 -22.68
CA LEU A 343 -14.98 2.75 -21.38
C LEU A 343 -14.28 4.10 -21.17
N LEU A 344 -13.67 4.67 -22.22
CA LEU A 344 -13.11 6.02 -22.17
C LEU A 344 -14.21 7.08 -22.01
N GLN A 345 -15.33 6.93 -22.72
CA GLN A 345 -16.47 7.85 -22.64
C GLN A 345 -17.21 7.71 -21.30
N GLU A 346 -17.38 6.50 -20.78
CA GLU A 346 -17.95 6.28 -19.45
C GLU A 346 -16.98 6.72 -18.36
N SER A 347 -15.68 6.51 -18.52
CA SER A 347 -14.70 7.07 -17.60
C SER A 347 -14.72 8.59 -17.68
N ALA A 348 -14.67 9.20 -18.86
CA ALA A 348 -14.78 10.65 -19.04
C ALA A 348 -16.13 11.20 -18.53
N HIS A 349 -17.22 10.45 -18.67
CA HIS A 349 -18.53 10.82 -18.16
C HIS A 349 -18.62 10.61 -16.65
N ASP A 350 -18.05 9.55 -16.09
CA ASP A 350 -17.95 9.33 -14.64
C ASP A 350 -17.00 10.34 -14.03
N VAL A 351 -15.97 10.77 -14.75
CA VAL A 351 -15.09 11.89 -14.39
C VAL A 351 -15.86 13.18 -14.42
N GLU A 352 -16.61 13.42 -15.48
CA GLU A 352 -17.49 14.57 -15.56
C GLU A 352 -18.63 14.45 -14.54
N ARG A 353 -18.99 13.27 -14.03
CA ARG A 353 -20.04 13.10 -13.01
C ARG A 353 -19.50 13.15 -11.58
N VAL A 354 -18.28 12.67 -11.37
CA VAL A 354 -17.56 12.57 -10.09
C VAL A 354 -16.76 13.85 -9.85
N LEU A 355 -16.01 14.34 -10.84
CA LEU A 355 -15.27 15.60 -10.79
C LEU A 355 -16.12 16.82 -11.19
N LEU A 356 -16.99 16.74 -12.21
CA LEU A 356 -17.75 17.90 -12.72
C LEU A 356 -19.25 17.90 -12.35
N GLY A 357 -19.81 16.76 -11.93
CA GLY A 357 -21.26 16.56 -11.86
C GLY A 357 -21.85 16.93 -10.52
N SER A 358 -21.01 16.92 -9.48
CA SER A 358 -21.31 17.56 -8.22
C SER A 358 -20.02 17.79 -7.43
N PRO A 359 -19.70 19.04 -7.05
CA PRO A 359 -18.56 19.31 -6.17
C PRO A 359 -18.66 18.54 -4.85
N LEU A 360 -19.87 18.14 -4.43
CA LEU A 360 -20.09 17.36 -3.20
C LEU A 360 -19.47 15.96 -3.28
N LYS A 361 -19.44 15.32 -4.46
CA LYS A 361 -18.93 13.95 -4.59
C LYS A 361 -17.40 13.88 -4.54
N ILE A 362 -16.71 14.90 -5.05
CA ILE A 362 -15.25 14.96 -5.04
C ILE A 362 -14.70 15.57 -3.74
N LEU A 363 -15.50 16.39 -3.05
CA LEU A 363 -15.06 17.14 -1.87
C LEU A 363 -14.43 16.28 -0.76
N PRO A 364 -14.99 15.12 -0.36
CA PRO A 364 -14.35 14.25 0.63
C PRO A 364 -12.95 13.82 0.20
N LEU A 365 -12.78 13.40 -1.05
CA LEU A 365 -11.50 12.94 -1.59
C LEU A 365 -10.47 14.07 -1.58
N LEU A 366 -10.84 15.28 -2.02
CA LEU A 366 -9.93 16.43 -2.03
C LEU A 366 -9.53 16.87 -0.63
N LEU A 367 -10.48 16.93 0.31
CA LEU A 367 -10.21 17.36 1.68
C LEU A 367 -9.37 16.34 2.44
N VAL A 368 -9.65 15.05 2.29
CA VAL A 368 -8.80 13.97 2.83
C VAL A 368 -7.40 14.08 2.24
N GLY A 369 -7.30 14.27 0.91
CA GLY A 369 -6.05 14.55 0.22
C GLY A 369 -5.32 15.72 0.85
N TRP A 370 -5.97 16.88 0.99
CA TRP A 370 -5.38 18.11 1.54
C TRP A 370 -4.93 17.99 2.99
N LYS A 371 -5.74 17.34 3.83
CA LYS A 371 -5.45 17.07 5.26
C LYS A 371 -4.27 16.12 5.41
N ARG A 372 -4.13 15.17 4.47
CA ARG A 372 -3.04 14.21 4.36
C ARG A 372 -1.85 14.77 3.59
N THR A 373 -1.99 15.88 2.87
CA THR A 373 -0.88 16.52 2.18
C THR A 373 0.18 16.86 3.21
N LEU A 374 1.34 16.24 3.04
CA LEU A 374 2.51 16.44 3.88
C LEU A 374 3.31 17.64 3.40
N ARG A 375 2.68 18.69 2.85
CA ARG A 375 3.33 19.87 2.27
C ARG A 375 2.74 21.15 2.84
N CYS A 376 3.55 22.21 2.82
CA CYS A 376 3.14 23.51 3.27
C CYS A 376 2.10 24.08 2.30
N TYR A 377 1.05 24.71 2.82
CA TYR A 377 0.02 25.35 1.99
C TYR A 377 0.52 26.64 1.32
N ALA A 378 1.55 27.28 1.89
CA ALA A 378 2.08 28.53 1.34
C ALA A 378 2.66 28.29 -0.05
N MET A 379 2.18 29.06 -1.02
CA MET A 379 2.70 29.04 -2.39
C MET A 379 4.23 29.16 -2.38
N SER A 380 4.86 28.37 -3.26
CA SER A 380 6.32 28.28 -3.44
C SER A 380 7.09 27.81 -2.21
N CYS A 381 6.44 27.25 -1.20
CA CYS A 381 7.14 26.59 -0.10
C CYS A 381 7.33 25.11 -0.45
N GLU A 382 8.58 24.67 -0.54
CA GLU A 382 8.93 23.28 -0.84
C GLU A 382 8.91 22.39 0.41
N GLU A 383 8.77 22.99 1.59
CA GLU A 383 8.76 22.29 2.85
C GLU A 383 7.62 21.28 2.96
N SER A 384 7.98 20.11 3.45
CA SER A 384 7.11 19.00 3.75
C SER A 384 7.12 18.68 5.23
N LEU A 385 6.19 17.83 5.68
CA LEU A 385 6.19 17.31 7.05
C LEU A 385 7.52 16.63 7.39
N GLN A 386 8.17 16.02 6.39
CA GLN A 386 9.43 15.32 6.56
C GLN A 386 10.66 16.24 6.59
N THR A 387 10.58 17.42 5.97
CA THR A 387 11.74 18.34 5.88
C THR A 387 11.68 19.47 6.91
N ALA A 388 10.49 19.83 7.39
CA ALA A 388 10.33 20.89 8.38
C ALA A 388 10.23 20.36 9.81
N ASP A 389 10.96 20.99 10.73
CA ASP A 389 10.96 20.66 12.17
C ASP A 389 9.57 20.74 12.81
N THR A 390 8.72 21.65 12.33
CA THR A 390 7.37 21.82 12.86
C THR A 390 6.35 21.97 11.74
N PHE A 391 5.31 21.16 11.76
CA PHE A 391 4.12 21.35 10.94
C PHE A 391 2.92 21.61 11.83
N LYS A 392 2.30 22.78 11.63
CA LYS A 392 1.10 23.21 12.35
C LYS A 392 -0.05 23.34 11.38
N ARG A 393 -1.19 22.74 11.73
CA ARG A 393 -2.44 22.96 11.01
C ARG A 393 -3.01 24.33 11.38
N CYS A 394 -3.72 24.94 10.44
CA CYS A 394 -4.51 26.14 10.73
C CYS A 394 -5.44 25.84 11.92
N SER A 395 -5.38 26.65 12.98
CA SER A 395 -6.16 26.43 14.21
C SER A 395 -7.66 26.55 14.00
N THR A 396 -8.09 27.29 12.96
CA THR A 396 -9.50 27.50 12.62
C THR A 396 -10.06 26.35 11.80
N CYS A 397 -9.58 26.12 10.57
CA CYS A 397 -10.15 25.09 9.70
C CYS A 397 -9.61 23.68 9.97
N LYS A 398 -8.40 23.54 10.53
CA LYS A 398 -7.71 22.25 10.76
C LYS A 398 -7.50 21.38 9.52
N VAL A 399 -7.68 21.94 8.31
CA VAL A 399 -7.48 21.24 7.03
C VAL A 399 -6.05 21.46 6.53
N VAL A 400 -5.67 22.71 6.28
CA VAL A 400 -4.37 23.05 5.67
C VAL A 400 -3.27 23.13 6.72
N SER A 401 -2.03 22.86 6.29
CA SER A 401 -0.85 22.83 7.15
C SER A 401 0.23 23.82 6.69
N TYR A 402 1.01 24.32 7.65
CA TYR A 402 2.13 25.22 7.41
C TYR A 402 3.37 24.72 8.15
N CYS A 403 4.55 24.87 7.52
CA CYS A 403 5.85 24.61 8.17
C CYS A 403 6.21 25.66 9.24
N GLY A 404 5.48 26.78 9.30
CA GLY A 404 5.74 27.83 10.29
C GLY A 404 4.80 29.04 10.17
N PRO A 405 4.85 29.97 11.15
CA PRO A 405 4.00 31.16 11.19
C PRO A 405 4.31 32.17 10.08
N GLU A 406 5.52 32.15 9.52
CA GLU A 406 5.88 32.96 8.35
C GLU A 406 5.08 32.52 7.11
N CYS A 407 5.14 31.23 6.78
CA CYS A 407 4.36 30.64 5.69
C CYS A 407 2.86 30.81 5.88
N GLN A 408 2.36 30.68 7.12
CA GLN A 408 0.96 30.97 7.42
C GLN A 408 0.61 32.42 7.12
N ARG A 409 1.40 33.40 7.57
CA ARG A 409 1.16 34.84 7.30
C ARG A 409 1.21 35.15 5.81
N ARG A 410 2.19 34.57 5.09
CA ARG A 410 2.35 34.73 3.64
C ARG A 410 1.12 34.24 2.89
N ALA A 411 0.62 33.06 3.24
CA ALA A 411 -0.57 32.48 2.62
C ALA A 411 -1.89 33.04 3.16
N TRP A 412 -1.88 33.81 4.26
CA TRP A 412 -3.11 34.18 4.98
C TRP A 412 -4.06 35.03 4.13
N ARG A 413 -3.52 35.90 3.27
CA ARG A 413 -4.35 36.73 2.38
C ARG A 413 -5.28 35.87 1.52
N ASP A 414 -4.74 34.80 0.95
CA ASP A 414 -5.48 33.89 0.06
C ASP A 414 -6.22 32.81 0.84
N HIS A 415 -5.65 32.35 1.96
CA HIS A 415 -6.27 31.33 2.81
C HIS A 415 -7.46 31.85 3.60
N LYS A 416 -7.46 33.11 4.09
CA LYS A 416 -8.51 33.64 4.97
C LYS A 416 -9.94 33.49 4.43
N PRO A 417 -10.27 33.84 3.18
CA PRO A 417 -11.61 33.59 2.63
C PRO A 417 -11.93 32.08 2.62
N LEU A 418 -11.03 31.28 2.04
CA LEU A 418 -11.18 29.83 1.96
C LEU A 418 -11.30 29.16 3.33
N CYS A 419 -10.60 29.66 4.35
CA CYS A 419 -10.62 29.13 5.71
C CYS A 419 -12.02 29.13 6.29
N LYS A 420 -12.79 30.21 6.02
CA LYS A 420 -14.19 30.30 6.45
C LYS A 420 -15.05 29.25 5.74
N THR A 421 -14.83 29.05 4.45
CA THR A 421 -15.55 28.05 3.65
C THR A 421 -15.21 26.64 4.11
N LEU A 422 -13.93 26.33 4.33
CA LEU A 422 -13.49 25.04 4.89
C LEU A 422 -14.12 24.76 6.25
N VAL A 423 -14.27 25.75 7.13
CA VAL A 423 -14.96 25.58 8.42
C VAL A 423 -16.44 25.25 8.22
N ARG A 424 -17.15 25.92 7.30
CA ARG A 424 -18.56 25.62 7.00
C ARG A 424 -18.71 24.21 6.45
N VAL A 425 -17.96 23.88 5.39
CA VAL A 425 -17.95 22.54 4.78
C VAL A 425 -17.66 21.46 5.81
N THR A 426 -16.62 21.65 6.64
CA THR A 426 -16.23 20.66 7.66
C THR A 426 -17.33 20.46 8.69
N ARG A 427 -17.94 21.54 9.19
CA ARG A 427 -19.05 21.48 10.15
C ARG A 427 -20.27 20.79 9.55
N ASP A 428 -20.66 21.19 8.34
CA ASP A 428 -21.87 20.70 7.67
C ASP A 428 -21.71 19.23 7.24
N GLY A 429 -20.47 18.79 7.02
CA GLY A 429 -20.10 17.40 6.83
C GLY A 429 -19.99 16.56 8.11
N GLY A 430 -20.24 17.12 9.31
CA GLY A 430 -20.19 16.34 10.57
C GLY A 430 -18.85 16.41 11.31
N GLY A 431 -17.99 17.37 10.98
CA GLY A 431 -16.83 17.76 11.78
C GLY A 431 -15.52 17.08 11.40
N ASP A 432 -15.47 15.75 11.29
CA ASP A 432 -14.25 15.06 10.85
C ASP A 432 -14.30 14.72 9.36
N ILE A 433 -13.51 15.44 8.56
CA ILE A 433 -13.41 15.23 7.10
C ILE A 433 -12.86 13.85 6.69
N SER A 434 -12.32 13.06 7.63
CA SER A 434 -11.89 11.67 7.39
C SER A 434 -12.95 10.62 7.76
N SER A 435 -14.10 11.04 8.28
CA SER A 435 -15.15 10.11 8.70
C SER A 435 -16.06 9.71 7.54
N GLU A 436 -16.61 8.50 7.58
CA GLU A 436 -17.68 8.07 6.67
C GLU A 436 -18.91 8.99 6.74
N ALA A 437 -19.16 9.56 7.92
CA ALA A 437 -20.21 10.56 8.12
C ALA A 437 -20.02 11.79 7.22
N PHE A 438 -18.78 12.19 6.93
CA PHE A 438 -18.51 13.29 6.00
C PHE A 438 -18.92 12.98 4.57
N THR A 439 -18.54 11.80 4.08
CA THR A 439 -18.96 11.32 2.74
C THR A 439 -20.48 11.22 2.67
N TRP A 440 -21.12 10.61 3.66
CA TRP A 440 -22.57 10.48 3.72
C TRP A 440 -23.28 11.84 3.71
N ASN A 441 -22.79 12.82 4.47
CA ASN A 441 -23.40 14.15 4.53
C ASN A 441 -23.21 14.92 3.22
N CYS A 442 -22.13 14.68 2.48
CA CYS A 442 -21.97 15.21 1.13
C CYS A 442 -22.99 14.58 0.16
N ASP A 443 -23.12 13.25 0.17
CA ASP A 443 -24.06 12.52 -0.69
C ASP A 443 -25.52 12.86 -0.38
N ALA A 444 -25.84 13.10 0.89
CA ALA A 444 -27.15 13.55 1.35
C ALA A 444 -27.42 15.04 1.07
N GLY A 445 -26.51 15.78 0.42
CA GLY A 445 -26.69 17.19 0.08
C GLY A 445 -26.71 18.14 1.27
N LYS A 446 -26.17 17.73 2.43
CA LYS A 446 -26.13 18.57 3.64
C LYS A 446 -25.03 19.63 3.59
N VAL A 447 -23.97 19.36 2.84
CA VAL A 447 -22.93 20.37 2.55
C VAL A 447 -23.43 21.25 1.40
N ASN A 448 -23.27 22.57 1.54
CA ASN A 448 -23.66 23.52 0.50
C ASN A 448 -22.80 23.31 -0.77
N ALA A 449 -23.45 23.21 -1.94
CA ALA A 449 -22.77 22.92 -3.20
C ALA A 449 -21.85 24.06 -3.68
N ASP A 450 -22.20 25.32 -3.41
CA ASP A 450 -21.37 26.47 -3.78
C ASP A 450 -20.10 26.54 -2.92
N ASP A 451 -20.24 26.30 -1.61
CA ASP A 451 -19.11 26.17 -0.69
C ASP A 451 -18.19 25.01 -1.10
N ALA A 452 -18.77 23.88 -1.51
CA ALA A 452 -18.00 22.75 -2.04
C ALA A 452 -17.25 23.15 -3.32
N GLN A 453 -17.92 23.80 -4.28
CA GLN A 453 -17.32 24.26 -5.53
C GLN A 453 -16.15 25.24 -5.28
N GLU A 454 -16.31 26.17 -4.33
CA GLU A 454 -15.25 27.09 -3.92
C GLU A 454 -14.03 26.33 -3.41
N VAL A 455 -14.22 25.30 -2.58
CA VAL A 455 -13.13 24.46 -2.08
C VAL A 455 -12.46 23.67 -3.21
N VAL A 456 -13.23 23.07 -4.13
CA VAL A 456 -12.68 22.35 -5.30
C VAL A 456 -11.83 23.28 -6.16
N ALA A 457 -12.32 24.48 -6.45
CA ALA A 457 -11.61 25.48 -7.23
C ALA A 457 -10.32 25.94 -6.54
N ALA A 458 -10.38 26.20 -5.23
CA ALA A 458 -9.21 26.61 -4.45
C ALA A 458 -8.15 25.50 -4.35
N TYR A 459 -8.57 24.24 -4.18
CA TYR A 459 -7.65 23.10 -4.19
C TYR A 459 -6.94 22.97 -5.55
N SER A 460 -7.68 23.12 -6.65
CA SER A 460 -7.13 23.06 -8.01
C SER A 460 -6.12 24.19 -8.26
N ALA A 461 -6.44 25.42 -7.85
CA ALA A 461 -5.52 26.56 -7.94
C ALA A 461 -4.26 26.38 -7.09
N TRP A 462 -4.42 25.90 -5.85
CA TRP A 462 -3.29 25.56 -4.96
C TRP A 462 -2.39 24.48 -5.60
N ARG A 463 -2.98 23.43 -6.15
CA ARG A 463 -2.28 22.34 -6.84
C ARG A 463 -1.46 22.86 -8.03
N SER A 464 -2.06 23.70 -8.87
CA SER A 464 -1.38 24.29 -10.04
C SER A 464 -0.21 25.22 -9.67
N SER A 465 -0.24 25.87 -8.50
CA SER A 465 0.86 26.73 -8.06
C SER A 465 2.03 25.97 -7.42
N HIS A 466 1.79 24.80 -6.85
CA HIS A 466 2.83 23.95 -6.25
C HIS A 466 3.47 22.98 -7.25
N GLY A 467 2.83 22.75 -8.41
CA GLY A 467 3.37 21.89 -9.47
C GLY A 467 4.45 22.49 -10.35
N ARG A 468 4.78 23.78 -10.18
CA ARG A 468 5.97 24.38 -10.80
C ARG A 468 7.17 24.22 -9.85
N VAL A 469 7.61 22.98 -9.68
CA VAL A 469 8.94 22.76 -9.09
C VAL A 469 9.94 23.17 -10.17
N HIS A 470 10.72 24.22 -9.91
CA HIS A 470 11.88 24.54 -10.72
C HIS A 470 12.96 23.50 -10.38
N LEU A 471 12.99 22.39 -11.12
CA LEU A 471 14.15 21.49 -11.16
C LEU A 471 15.20 22.06 -12.12
#